data_AF-D4JUP2-F1
#
_entry.id   AF-D4JUP2-F1
#
_cell.length_a   1.000
_cell.length_b   1.000
_cell.length_c   1.000
_cell.angle_alpha   90.00
_cell.angle_beta   90.00
_cell.angle_gamma   90.00
#
_symmetry.space_group_name_H-M   'P 1'
#
loop_
_entity.id
_entity.type
_entity.pdbx_description
1 polymer ?
#
loop_
_entity_poly.entity_id
_entity_poly.type
_entity_poly.pdbx_seq_one_letter_code
_entity_poly.pdbx_strand_id
1 'polypeptide(L)'
;MNENQLLKTMESTGITTWSFDEINLALDNLLEKYKGKVYTEESYKSAKSDKQELNAINKRIEEKRKEYKKICLAPYNAIEDEIKALTKKINEQISEIDEYTKAVEEKEKTDKKLKIKEYYDAKSVILGEYAERLFEKLLNIKWLNKTFSEKNWKIEVQDAINKAESDIKAIKALGSAFEKVLTDKYCETVSLDTVMEYRDELERACEARNDVSAAAPVSVAATATDNTESGSADYTMLKVYASGDALFRLQDYMAMMGIKFEIC
;
A
#
# COMPACT_ATOMS: atom_id res chain seq x y z
N MET A 1 -30.72 5.39 64.74
CA MET A 1 -31.20 4.89 63.43
C MET A 1 -30.65 3.48 63.24
N ASN A 2 -31.44 2.51 62.81
CA ASN A 2 -30.95 1.14 62.52
C ASN A 2 -30.74 0.92 61.01
N GLU A 3 -30.18 -0.23 60.62
CA GLU A 3 -29.80 -0.59 59.25
C GLU A 3 -30.96 -0.36 58.26
N ASN A 4 -32.15 -0.86 58.62
CA ASN A 4 -33.36 -0.76 57.82
C ASN A 4 -33.89 0.68 57.69
N GLN A 5 -33.76 1.49 58.74
CA GLN A 5 -34.13 2.91 58.68
C GLN A 5 -33.18 3.67 57.75
N LEU A 6 -31.87 3.41 57.83
CA LEU A 6 -30.87 4.07 56.97
C LEU A 6 -31.11 3.74 55.49
N LEU A 7 -31.35 2.46 55.18
CA LEU A 7 -31.71 2.02 53.82
C LEU A 7 -32.99 2.68 53.32
N LYS A 8 -34.06 2.71 54.12
CA LYS A 8 -35.33 3.35 53.74
C LYS A 8 -35.17 4.84 53.45
N THR A 9 -34.36 5.55 54.24
CA THR A 9 -34.07 6.97 54.01
C THR A 9 -33.29 7.17 52.71
N MET A 10 -32.28 6.34 52.45
CA MET A 10 -31.52 6.36 51.19
C MET A 10 -32.35 5.92 49.97
N GLU A 11 -33.40 5.13 50.18
CA GLU A 11 -34.32 4.69 49.13
C GLU A 11 -35.29 5.78 48.69
N SER A 12 -35.88 6.49 49.65
CA SER A 12 -36.93 7.48 49.42
C SER A 12 -36.40 8.86 49.00
N THR A 13 -35.09 9.10 49.10
CA THR A 13 -34.47 10.39 48.83
C THR A 13 -33.42 10.33 47.71
N GLY A 14 -33.22 11.45 47.01
CA GLY A 14 -32.17 11.60 46.02
C GLY A 14 -30.85 12.00 46.67
N ILE A 15 -29.71 11.64 46.07
CA ILE A 15 -28.38 11.94 46.65
C ILE A 15 -28.14 13.46 46.84
N THR A 16 -28.80 14.31 46.06
CA THR A 16 -28.74 15.78 46.18
C THR A 16 -29.45 16.33 47.41
N THR A 17 -30.32 15.52 48.03
CA THR A 17 -31.06 15.87 49.25
C THR A 17 -30.46 15.24 50.49
N TRP A 18 -29.37 14.48 50.34
CA TRP A 18 -28.70 13.83 51.45
C TRP A 18 -27.90 14.85 52.27
N SER A 19 -28.17 14.89 53.57
CA SER A 19 -27.22 15.46 54.53
C SER A 19 -26.13 14.43 54.78
N PHE A 20 -24.99 14.59 54.10
CA PHE A 20 -23.87 13.65 54.23
C PHE A 20 -23.34 13.57 55.67
N ASP A 21 -23.40 14.67 56.41
CA ASP A 21 -23.00 14.70 57.82
C ASP A 21 -23.92 13.83 58.69
N GLU A 22 -25.25 13.93 58.50
CA GLU A 22 -26.21 13.10 59.22
C GLU A 22 -26.11 11.63 58.83
N ILE A 23 -25.90 11.34 57.55
CA ILE A 23 -25.73 9.97 57.05
C ILE A 23 -24.43 9.37 57.58
N ASN A 24 -23.32 10.11 57.58
CA ASN A 24 -22.05 9.67 58.14
C ASN A 24 -22.19 9.38 59.64
N LEU A 25 -22.81 10.29 60.39
CA LEU A 25 -23.04 10.09 61.82
C LEU A 25 -23.94 8.88 62.10
N ALA A 26 -24.99 8.67 61.30
CA ALA A 26 -25.84 7.49 61.41
C ALA A 26 -25.09 6.20 61.04
N LEU A 27 -24.20 6.25 60.05
CA LEU A 27 -23.37 5.12 59.62
C LEU A 27 -22.31 4.78 60.67
N ASP A 28 -21.63 5.76 61.26
CA ASP A 28 -20.63 5.55 62.31
C ASP A 28 -21.27 4.88 63.54
N ASN A 29 -22.44 5.37 63.97
CA ASN A 29 -23.20 4.76 65.06
C ASN A 29 -23.67 3.32 64.74
N LEU A 30 -23.97 3.04 63.47
CA LEU A 30 -24.32 1.70 63.01
C LEU A 30 -23.10 0.76 63.08
N LEU A 31 -21.94 1.27 62.63
CA LEU A 31 -20.70 0.51 62.52
C LEU A 31 -20.09 0.13 63.87
N GLU A 32 -20.34 0.91 64.93
CA GLU A 32 -19.93 0.58 66.30
C GLU A 32 -20.45 -0.79 66.76
N LYS A 33 -21.60 -1.26 66.28
CA LYS A 33 -22.13 -2.61 66.61
C LYS A 33 -21.26 -3.76 66.11
N TYR A 34 -20.44 -3.52 65.09
CA TYR A 34 -19.58 -4.52 64.48
C TYR A 34 -18.13 -4.40 64.97
N LYS A 35 -17.78 -3.27 65.58
CA LYS A 35 -16.44 -2.97 66.06
C LYS A 35 -16.10 -3.84 67.27
N GLY A 36 -14.99 -4.57 67.21
CA GLY A 36 -14.55 -5.47 68.28
C GLY A 36 -15.37 -6.76 68.44
N LYS A 37 -16.34 -7.02 67.53
CA LYS A 37 -17.12 -8.27 67.54
C LYS A 37 -16.25 -9.43 67.07
N VAL A 38 -16.07 -10.44 67.93
CA VAL A 38 -15.34 -11.67 67.61
C VAL A 38 -16.33 -12.71 67.11
N TYR A 39 -16.18 -13.15 65.85
CA TYR A 39 -17.01 -14.19 65.27
C TYR A 39 -16.41 -15.58 65.54
N THR A 40 -17.23 -16.50 66.05
CA THR A 40 -16.93 -17.92 66.28
C THR A 40 -17.79 -18.81 65.37
N GLU A 41 -17.52 -20.12 65.31
CA GLU A 41 -18.30 -21.08 64.50
C GLU A 41 -19.80 -21.06 64.82
N GLU A 42 -20.17 -20.93 66.11
CA GLU A 42 -21.56 -20.83 66.55
C GLU A 42 -22.25 -19.54 66.05
N SER A 43 -21.47 -18.47 65.83
CA SER A 43 -21.96 -17.17 65.34
C SER A 43 -21.98 -17.05 63.80
N TYR A 44 -21.60 -18.09 63.06
CA TYR A 44 -21.44 -18.05 61.60
C TYR A 44 -22.67 -17.51 60.85
N LYS A 45 -23.88 -17.91 61.29
CA LYS A 45 -25.13 -17.41 60.68
C LYS A 45 -25.31 -15.90 60.89
N SER A 46 -24.97 -15.38 62.08
CA SER A 46 -25.02 -13.94 62.36
C SER A 46 -23.99 -13.19 61.52
N ALA A 47 -22.76 -13.68 61.43
CA ALA A 47 -21.70 -13.06 60.62
C ALA A 47 -22.11 -12.91 59.15
N LYS A 48 -22.84 -13.90 58.62
CA LYS A 48 -23.37 -13.86 57.24
C LYS A 48 -24.46 -12.80 57.09
N SER A 49 -25.37 -12.67 58.05
CA SER A 49 -26.41 -11.62 58.05
C SER A 49 -25.78 -10.24 58.11
N ASP A 50 -24.88 -10.02 59.07
CA ASP A 50 -24.16 -8.76 59.29
C ASP A 50 -23.44 -8.31 58.00
N LYS A 51 -22.76 -9.24 57.32
CA LYS A 51 -22.10 -8.98 56.02
C LYS A 51 -23.10 -8.62 54.92
N GLN A 52 -24.25 -9.30 54.85
CA GLN A 52 -25.28 -9.01 53.85
C GLN A 52 -25.87 -7.62 54.05
N GLU A 53 -26.11 -7.21 55.29
CA GLU A 53 -26.66 -5.91 55.65
C GLU A 53 -25.69 -4.78 55.26
N LEU A 54 -24.41 -4.88 55.61
CA LEU A 54 -23.39 -3.91 55.21
C LEU A 54 -23.24 -3.82 53.67
N ASN A 55 -23.27 -4.97 52.98
CA ASN A 55 -23.23 -4.99 51.53
C ASN A 55 -24.46 -4.35 50.89
N ALA A 56 -25.65 -4.47 51.50
CA ALA A 56 -26.86 -3.82 51.01
C ALA A 56 -26.76 -2.29 51.10
N ILE A 57 -26.25 -1.77 52.23
CA ILE A 57 -26.01 -0.33 52.42
C ILE A 57 -24.99 0.18 51.39
N ASN A 58 -23.84 -0.51 51.26
CA ASN A 58 -22.80 -0.11 50.32
C ASN A 58 -23.30 -0.12 48.87
N LYS A 59 -24.02 -1.19 48.48
CA LYS A 59 -24.65 -1.28 47.17
C LYS A 59 -25.59 -0.11 46.91
N ARG A 60 -26.39 0.30 47.91
CA ARG A 60 -27.35 1.40 47.76
C ARG A 60 -26.67 2.74 47.54
N ILE A 61 -25.61 3.04 48.29
CA ILE A 61 -24.80 4.26 48.13
C ILE A 61 -24.23 4.32 46.70
N GLU A 62 -23.66 3.21 46.24
CA GLU A 62 -23.04 3.12 44.91
C GLU A 62 -24.08 3.23 43.76
N GLU A 63 -25.26 2.63 43.92
CA GLU A 63 -26.37 2.78 42.99
C GLU A 63 -26.80 4.25 42.88
N LYS A 64 -27.04 4.93 44.01
CA LYS A 64 -27.42 6.35 44.01
C LYS A 64 -26.36 7.24 43.39
N ARG A 65 -25.07 6.97 43.62
CA ARG A 65 -23.97 7.69 42.95
C ARG A 65 -24.01 7.49 41.43
N LYS A 66 -24.24 6.26 40.96
CA LYS A 66 -24.35 5.95 39.52
C LYS A 66 -25.57 6.63 38.89
N GLU A 67 -26.73 6.58 39.53
CA GLU A 67 -27.95 7.27 39.11
C GLU A 67 -27.70 8.78 38.97
N TYR A 68 -27.10 9.39 39.98
CA TYR A 68 -26.82 10.82 39.96
C TYR A 68 -25.80 11.21 38.89
N LYS A 69 -24.72 10.43 38.72
CA LYS A 69 -23.77 10.63 37.62
C LYS A 69 -24.47 10.60 36.27
N LYS A 70 -25.42 9.66 36.07
CA LYS A 70 -26.20 9.57 34.83
C LYS A 70 -27.06 10.82 34.61
N ILE A 71 -27.71 11.33 35.66
CA ILE A 71 -28.51 12.57 35.60
C ILE A 71 -27.64 13.77 35.24
N CYS A 72 -26.47 13.93 35.89
CA CYS A 72 -25.56 15.05 35.62
C CYS A 72 -24.96 15.00 34.21
N LEU A 73 -24.68 13.81 33.69
CA LEU A 73 -24.13 13.63 32.34
C LEU A 73 -25.19 13.65 31.24
N ALA A 74 -26.47 13.43 31.56
CA ALA A 74 -27.56 13.47 30.57
C ALA A 74 -27.61 14.80 29.77
N PRO A 75 -27.58 16.00 30.39
CA PRO A 75 -27.60 17.25 29.64
C PRO A 75 -26.33 17.45 28.81
N TYR A 76 -25.17 17.02 29.32
CA TYR A 76 -23.92 17.08 28.58
C TYR A 76 -23.97 16.18 27.33
N ASN A 77 -24.36 14.92 27.48
CA ASN A 77 -24.44 13.96 26.39
C ASN A 77 -25.44 14.42 25.32
N ALA A 78 -26.57 15.01 25.71
CA ALA A 78 -27.54 15.55 24.76
C ALA A 78 -26.94 16.67 23.89
N ILE A 79 -26.22 17.61 24.51
CA ILE A 79 -25.51 18.68 23.78
C ILE A 79 -24.38 18.09 22.92
N GLU A 80 -23.64 17.12 23.44
CA GLU A 80 -22.56 16.46 22.70
C GLU A 80 -23.09 15.79 21.42
N ASP A 81 -24.24 15.11 21.51
CA ASP A 81 -24.90 14.47 20.37
C ASP A 81 -25.38 15.51 19.34
N GLU A 82 -25.95 16.64 19.79
CA GLU A 82 -26.33 17.76 18.91
C GLU A 82 -25.11 18.37 18.20
N ILE A 83 -24.01 18.61 18.92
CA ILE A 83 -22.76 19.12 18.35
C ILE A 83 -22.21 18.12 17.32
N LYS A 84 -22.16 16.83 17.64
CA LYS A 84 -21.73 15.78 16.71
C LYS A 84 -22.58 15.76 15.46
N ALA A 85 -23.90 15.93 15.58
CA ALA A 85 -24.79 16.03 14.44
C ALA A 85 -24.50 17.25 13.56
N LEU A 86 -24.18 18.41 14.16
CA LEU A 86 -23.77 19.62 13.43
C LEU A 86 -22.43 19.40 12.70
N THR A 87 -21.43 18.88 13.40
CA THR A 87 -20.10 18.59 12.81
C THR A 87 -20.19 17.56 11.70
N LYS A 88 -21.06 16.54 11.83
CA LYS A 88 -21.29 15.55 10.79
C LYS A 88 -21.79 16.19 9.49
N LYS A 89 -22.78 17.08 9.57
CA LYS A 89 -23.31 17.80 8.39
C LYS A 89 -22.23 18.62 7.68
N ILE A 90 -21.37 19.30 8.45
CA ILE A 90 -20.25 20.07 7.89
C ILE A 90 -19.25 19.15 7.20
N ASN A 91 -18.88 18.04 7.85
CA ASN A 91 -17.92 17.09 7.29
C ASN A 91 -18.41 16.40 6.02
N GLU A 92 -19.71 16.11 5.91
CA GLU A 92 -20.32 15.60 4.68
C GLU A 92 -20.09 16.59 3.52
N GLN A 93 -20.34 17.87 3.74
CA GLN A 93 -20.14 18.90 2.73
C GLN A 93 -18.66 19.13 2.40
N ILE A 94 -17.76 19.06 3.39
CA ILE A 94 -16.31 19.11 3.15
C ILE A 94 -15.88 17.95 2.22
N SER A 95 -16.39 16.74 2.48
CA SER A 95 -16.06 15.57 1.65
C SER A 95 -16.51 15.74 0.20
N GLU A 96 -17.72 16.25 -0.03
CA GLU A 96 -18.23 16.54 -1.39
C GLU A 96 -17.37 17.59 -2.11
N ILE A 97 -16.96 18.66 -1.41
CA ILE A 97 -16.09 19.70 -1.96
C ILE A 97 -14.70 19.14 -2.28
N ASP A 98 -14.14 18.30 -1.42
CA ASP A 98 -12.83 17.69 -1.63
C ASP A 98 -12.84 16.74 -2.84
N GLU A 99 -13.90 15.95 -3.01
CA GLU A 99 -14.08 15.09 -4.19
C GLU A 99 -14.16 15.91 -5.47
N TYR A 100 -14.96 16.98 -5.47
CA TYR A 100 -15.06 17.89 -6.61
C TYR A 100 -13.71 18.55 -6.93
N THR A 101 -13.02 19.07 -5.92
CA THR A 101 -11.71 19.73 -6.09
C THR A 101 -10.70 18.76 -6.70
N LYS A 102 -10.62 17.53 -6.19
CA LYS A 102 -9.75 16.48 -6.75
C LYS A 102 -10.10 16.14 -8.19
N ALA A 103 -11.39 16.00 -8.51
CA ALA A 103 -11.83 15.71 -9.87
C ALA A 103 -11.45 16.84 -10.85
N VAL A 104 -11.57 18.09 -10.42
CA VAL A 104 -11.15 19.26 -11.21
C VAL A 104 -9.63 19.28 -11.39
N GLU A 105 -8.85 19.04 -10.34
CA GLU A 105 -7.39 18.99 -10.42
C GLU A 105 -6.89 17.87 -11.34
N GLU A 106 -7.47 16.67 -11.26
CA GLU A 106 -7.13 15.55 -12.14
C GLU A 106 -7.53 15.82 -13.60
N LYS A 107 -8.66 16.49 -13.83
CA LYS A 107 -9.03 16.97 -15.16
C LYS A 107 -8.02 17.99 -15.68
N GLU A 108 -7.63 18.99 -14.89
CA GLU A 108 -6.61 19.97 -15.27
C GLU A 108 -5.27 19.31 -15.60
N LYS A 109 -4.84 18.31 -14.81
CA LYS A 109 -3.62 17.51 -15.08
C LYS A 109 -3.75 16.73 -16.38
N THR A 110 -4.91 16.11 -16.64
CA THR A 110 -5.17 15.33 -17.85
C THR A 110 -5.15 16.22 -19.09
N ASP A 111 -5.86 17.35 -19.06
CA ASP A 111 -5.88 18.34 -20.14
C ASP A 111 -4.46 18.87 -20.42
N LYS A 112 -3.65 19.07 -19.36
CA LYS A 112 -2.25 19.47 -19.51
C LYS A 112 -1.37 18.36 -20.06
N LYS A 113 -1.58 17.10 -19.66
CA LYS A 113 -0.89 15.94 -20.22
C LYS A 113 -1.18 15.81 -21.71
N LEU A 114 -2.42 16.05 -22.15
CA LEU A 114 -2.78 16.09 -23.57
C LEU A 114 -2.01 17.17 -24.33
N LYS A 115 -1.95 18.40 -23.80
CA LYS A 115 -1.15 19.48 -24.43
C LYS A 115 0.34 19.17 -24.50
N ILE A 116 0.88 18.53 -23.46
CA ILE A 116 2.28 18.07 -23.44
C ILE A 116 2.47 16.97 -24.49
N LYS A 117 1.54 16.03 -24.61
CA LYS A 117 1.56 14.94 -25.61
C LYS A 117 1.52 15.50 -27.02
N GLU A 118 0.61 16.43 -27.32
CA GLU A 118 0.54 17.10 -28.63
C GLU A 118 1.85 17.80 -28.99
N TYR A 119 2.45 18.52 -28.03
CA TYR A 119 3.75 19.17 -28.24
C TYR A 119 4.88 18.16 -28.43
N TYR A 120 4.90 17.09 -27.62
CA TYR A 120 5.87 16.02 -27.73
C TYR A 120 5.78 15.36 -29.10
N ASP A 121 4.60 14.93 -29.54
CA ASP A 121 4.39 14.25 -30.82
C ASP A 121 4.85 15.10 -32.02
N ALA A 122 4.65 16.41 -31.94
CA ALA A 122 5.13 17.34 -32.96
C ALA A 122 6.66 17.47 -33.01
N LYS A 123 7.37 17.17 -31.91
CA LYS A 123 8.83 17.34 -31.77
C LYS A 123 9.60 16.03 -31.78
N SER A 124 8.98 14.93 -31.36
CA SER A 124 9.59 13.61 -31.22
C SER A 124 9.69 12.85 -32.53
N VAL A 125 9.30 13.43 -33.67
CA VAL A 125 9.42 12.83 -35.00
C VAL A 125 10.86 12.34 -35.27
N ILE A 126 11.86 13.05 -34.72
CA ILE A 126 13.29 12.70 -34.82
C ILE A 126 13.64 11.36 -34.12
N LEU A 127 12.83 10.91 -33.15
CA LEU A 127 13.01 9.65 -32.44
C LEU A 127 12.43 8.45 -33.21
N GLY A 128 11.65 8.68 -34.28
CA GLY A 128 11.08 7.63 -35.12
C GLY A 128 10.16 6.67 -34.35
N GLU A 129 10.33 5.36 -34.55
CA GLU A 129 9.51 4.30 -33.97
C GLU A 129 9.54 4.24 -32.43
N TYR A 130 10.53 4.86 -31.78
CA TYR A 130 10.68 4.84 -30.32
C TYR A 130 9.86 5.93 -29.62
N ALA A 131 9.40 6.95 -30.35
CA ALA A 131 8.74 8.12 -29.77
C ALA A 131 7.53 7.76 -28.89
N GLU A 132 6.67 6.86 -29.37
CA GLU A 132 5.46 6.48 -28.65
C GLU A 132 5.79 5.76 -27.32
N ARG A 133 6.76 4.84 -27.35
CA ARG A 133 7.20 4.08 -26.17
C ARG A 133 7.90 4.95 -25.13
N LEU A 134 8.58 6.01 -25.57
CA LEU A 134 9.35 6.90 -24.72
C LEU A 134 8.50 7.97 -24.03
N PHE A 135 7.32 8.32 -24.53
CA PHE A 135 6.53 9.43 -23.99
C PHE A 135 6.26 9.30 -22.49
N GLU A 136 5.69 8.17 -22.03
CA GLU A 136 5.37 7.96 -20.62
C GLU A 136 6.61 7.90 -19.72
N LYS A 137 7.77 7.53 -20.29
CA LYS A 137 9.04 7.47 -19.55
C LYS A 137 9.72 8.83 -19.41
N LEU A 138 9.57 9.67 -20.43
CA LEU A 138 10.11 11.03 -20.46
C LEU A 138 9.19 12.03 -19.75
N LEU A 139 7.90 11.71 -19.59
CA LEU A 139 6.93 12.56 -18.92
C LEU A 139 7.29 12.77 -17.45
N ASN A 140 7.64 14.01 -17.09
CA ASN A 140 7.83 14.37 -15.70
C ASN A 140 6.51 14.81 -15.05
N ILE A 141 6.13 14.16 -13.95
CA ILE A 141 4.89 14.45 -13.21
C ILE A 141 4.82 15.93 -12.77
N LYS A 142 5.96 16.57 -12.48
CA LYS A 142 5.99 17.98 -12.08
C LYS A 142 5.45 18.93 -13.17
N TRP A 143 5.53 18.53 -14.44
CA TRP A 143 5.00 19.31 -15.55
C TRP A 143 3.47 19.39 -15.52
N LEU A 144 2.80 18.42 -14.89
CA LEU A 144 1.35 18.39 -14.75
C LEU A 144 0.85 19.39 -13.69
N ASN A 145 1.72 19.86 -12.79
CA ASN A 145 1.36 20.80 -11.72
C ASN A 145 0.89 22.14 -12.29
N LYS A 146 -0.18 22.70 -11.72
CA LYS A 146 -0.77 23.99 -12.14
C LYS A 146 0.24 25.14 -12.15
N THR A 147 1.15 25.16 -11.19
CA THR A 147 2.19 26.20 -11.04
C THR A 147 3.30 26.11 -12.08
N PHE A 148 3.44 24.97 -12.77
CA PHE A 148 4.51 24.76 -13.72
C PHE A 148 4.12 25.37 -15.08
N SER A 149 4.75 26.48 -15.46
CA SER A 149 4.31 27.27 -16.62
C SER A 149 4.45 26.53 -17.96
N GLU A 150 3.66 26.94 -18.96
CA GLU A 150 3.72 26.40 -20.31
C GLU A 150 5.09 26.51 -20.96
N LYS A 151 5.71 27.68 -20.79
CA LYS A 151 7.07 27.95 -21.26
C LYS A 151 8.07 26.94 -20.70
N ASN A 152 7.97 26.65 -19.40
CA ASN A 152 8.96 25.81 -18.71
C ASN A 152 8.84 24.34 -19.13
N TRP A 153 7.63 23.77 -19.18
CA TRP A 153 7.52 22.36 -19.59
C TRP A 153 7.85 22.17 -21.06
N LYS A 154 7.60 23.13 -21.95
CA LYS A 154 8.03 23.04 -23.36
C LYS A 154 9.54 22.91 -23.50
N ILE A 155 10.28 23.71 -22.73
CA ILE A 155 11.75 23.65 -22.69
C ILE A 155 12.20 22.28 -22.20
N GLU A 156 11.70 21.84 -21.04
CA GLU A 156 12.13 20.56 -20.47
C GLU A 156 11.71 19.34 -21.32
N VAL A 157 10.55 19.38 -21.98
CA VAL A 157 10.14 18.34 -22.95
C VAL A 157 11.11 18.29 -24.12
N GLN A 158 11.49 19.45 -24.68
CA GLN A 158 12.44 19.49 -25.79
C GLN A 158 13.82 18.99 -25.37
N ASP A 159 14.29 19.37 -24.18
CA ASP A 159 15.56 18.88 -23.63
C ASP A 159 15.54 17.36 -23.44
N ALA A 160 14.43 16.81 -22.94
CA ALA A 160 14.24 15.37 -22.78
C ALA A 160 14.26 14.63 -24.14
N ILE A 161 13.60 15.18 -25.17
CA ILE A 161 13.64 14.63 -26.54
C ILE A 161 15.07 14.67 -27.09
N ASN A 162 15.77 15.80 -26.98
CA ASN A 162 17.13 15.96 -27.50
C ASN A 162 18.12 14.99 -26.82
N LYS A 163 17.97 14.81 -25.49
CA LYS A 163 18.76 13.83 -24.75
C LYS A 163 18.50 12.41 -25.25
N ALA A 164 17.22 12.03 -25.40
CA ALA A 164 16.85 10.71 -25.90
C ALA A 164 17.36 10.46 -27.33
N GLU A 165 17.31 11.47 -28.19
CA GLU A 165 17.87 11.38 -29.54
C GLU A 165 19.39 11.15 -29.50
N SER A 166 20.10 11.91 -28.65
CA SER A 166 21.55 11.78 -28.47
C SER A 166 21.95 10.40 -27.95
N ASP A 167 21.23 9.88 -26.95
CA ASP A 167 21.49 8.57 -26.36
C ASP A 167 21.24 7.45 -27.37
N ILE A 168 20.13 7.50 -28.12
CA ILE A 168 19.84 6.53 -29.18
C ILE A 168 20.91 6.58 -30.28
N LYS A 169 21.34 7.78 -30.69
CA LYS A 169 22.44 7.93 -31.65
C LYS A 169 23.75 7.33 -31.12
N ALA A 170 24.05 7.53 -29.83
CA ALA A 170 25.22 6.94 -29.20
C ALA A 170 25.15 5.41 -29.20
N ILE A 171 24.00 4.82 -28.85
CA ILE A 171 23.79 3.36 -28.87
C ILE A 171 23.99 2.79 -30.28
N LYS A 172 23.45 3.44 -31.31
CA LYS A 172 23.63 3.03 -32.71
C LYS A 172 25.07 3.17 -33.17
N ALA A 173 25.77 4.22 -32.74
CA ALA A 173 27.17 4.45 -33.08
C ALA A 173 28.13 3.41 -32.48
N LEU A 174 27.72 2.66 -31.45
CA LEU A 174 28.51 1.55 -30.90
C LEU A 174 28.69 0.40 -31.91
N GLY A 175 27.81 0.26 -32.91
CA GLY A 175 27.91 -0.79 -33.92
C GLY A 175 27.86 -2.21 -33.35
N SER A 176 27.23 -2.40 -32.19
CA SER A 176 27.15 -3.68 -31.50
C SER A 176 26.21 -4.66 -32.23
N ALA A 177 26.55 -5.95 -32.21
CA ALA A 177 25.64 -7.01 -32.69
C ALA A 177 24.30 -7.05 -31.93
N PHE A 178 24.22 -6.43 -30.75
CA PHE A 178 23.04 -6.36 -29.90
C PHE A 178 22.29 -5.01 -29.99
N GLU A 179 22.54 -4.18 -31.00
CA GLU A 179 21.99 -2.81 -31.15
C GLU A 179 20.49 -2.69 -30.85
N LYS A 180 19.67 -3.58 -31.44
CA LYS A 180 18.20 -3.57 -31.20
C LYS A 180 17.85 -3.83 -29.74
N VAL A 181 18.49 -4.81 -29.12
CA VAL A 181 18.28 -5.19 -27.73
C VAL A 181 18.70 -4.07 -26.78
N LEU A 182 19.79 -3.37 -27.09
CA LEU A 182 20.26 -2.21 -26.32
C LEU A 182 19.33 -1.00 -26.48
N THR A 183 18.81 -0.78 -27.69
CA THR A 183 17.85 0.31 -27.96
C THR A 183 16.50 0.05 -27.30
N ASP A 184 16.03 -1.21 -27.32
CA ASP A 184 14.84 -1.62 -26.56
C ASP A 184 15.02 -1.40 -25.06
N LYS A 185 16.21 -1.76 -24.53
CA LYS A 185 16.54 -1.55 -23.12
C LYS A 185 16.53 -0.07 -22.75
N TYR A 186 17.04 0.78 -23.65
CA TYR A 186 16.97 2.23 -23.47
C TYR A 186 15.51 2.72 -23.42
N CYS A 187 14.63 2.21 -24.28
CA CYS A 187 13.22 2.61 -24.28
C CYS A 187 12.49 2.23 -22.97
N GLU A 188 12.97 1.23 -22.24
CA GLU A 188 12.41 0.84 -20.93
C GLU A 188 12.87 1.76 -19.79
N THR A 189 14.15 2.15 -19.80
CA THR A 189 14.84 2.76 -18.66
C THR A 189 15.16 4.24 -18.85
N VAL A 190 15.29 4.69 -20.10
CA VAL A 190 15.78 6.02 -20.50
C VAL A 190 17.10 6.37 -19.80
N SER A 191 17.97 5.36 -19.68
CA SER A 191 19.25 5.45 -18.99
C SER A 191 20.34 4.83 -19.86
N LEU A 192 21.24 5.67 -20.37
CA LEU A 192 22.38 5.21 -21.16
C LEU A 192 23.32 4.35 -20.30
N ASP A 193 23.54 4.71 -19.04
CA ASP A 193 24.41 3.96 -18.12
C ASP A 193 23.94 2.51 -17.96
N THR A 194 22.64 2.31 -17.74
CA THR A 194 22.04 0.97 -17.61
C THR A 194 22.15 0.16 -18.92
N VAL A 195 22.13 0.84 -20.07
CA VAL A 195 22.31 0.18 -21.37
C VAL A 195 23.76 -0.22 -21.58
N MET A 196 24.72 0.60 -21.16
CA MET A 196 26.16 0.28 -21.23
C MET A 196 26.51 -0.89 -20.32
N GLU A 197 26.02 -0.90 -19.08
CA GLU A 197 26.19 -2.05 -18.17
C GLU A 197 25.62 -3.33 -18.77
N TYR A 198 24.43 -3.25 -19.39
CA TYR A 198 23.79 -4.40 -20.03
C TYR A 198 24.55 -4.87 -21.28
N ARG A 199 25.11 -3.94 -22.07
CA ARG A 199 26.01 -4.27 -23.19
C ARG A 199 27.19 -5.10 -22.71
N ASP A 200 27.89 -4.64 -21.68
CA ASP A 200 29.12 -5.29 -21.20
C ASP A 200 28.84 -6.69 -20.65
N GLU A 201 27.66 -6.89 -20.05
CA GLU A 201 27.19 -8.22 -19.63
C GLU A 201 26.93 -9.13 -20.83
N LEU A 202 26.28 -8.63 -21.90
CA LEU A 202 26.05 -9.40 -23.12
C LEU A 202 27.36 -9.76 -23.84
N GLU A 203 28.33 -8.85 -23.85
CA GLU A 203 29.65 -9.07 -24.46
C GLU A 203 30.44 -10.12 -23.67
N ARG A 204 30.51 -10.00 -22.34
CA ARG A 204 31.12 -11.02 -21.47
C ARG A 204 30.46 -12.40 -21.61
N ALA A 205 29.14 -12.45 -21.72
CA ALA A 205 28.42 -13.71 -21.92
C ALA A 205 28.72 -14.35 -23.29
N CYS A 206 28.94 -13.53 -24.33
CA CYS A 206 29.33 -13.99 -25.66
C CYS A 206 30.77 -14.52 -25.68
N GLU A 207 31.71 -13.81 -25.06
CA GLU A 207 33.12 -14.20 -24.94
C GLU A 207 33.28 -15.50 -24.15
N ALA A 208 32.63 -15.61 -22.98
CA ALA A 208 32.63 -16.83 -22.17
C ALA A 208 32.07 -18.04 -22.94
N ARG A 209 31.14 -17.82 -23.88
CA ARG A 209 30.60 -18.90 -24.74
C ARG A 209 31.58 -19.31 -25.83
N ASN A 210 32.33 -18.36 -26.40
CA ASN A 210 33.32 -18.63 -27.43
C ASN A 210 34.54 -19.39 -26.87
N ASP A 211 35.00 -19.05 -25.67
CA ASP A 211 36.11 -19.74 -24.98
C ASP A 211 35.77 -21.20 -24.64
N VAL A 212 34.53 -21.49 -24.26
CA VAL A 212 34.06 -22.86 -24.01
C VAL A 212 33.96 -23.68 -25.31
N SER A 213 33.74 -23.05 -26.47
CA SER A 213 33.74 -23.75 -27.76
C SER A 213 35.16 -24.03 -28.31
N ALA A 214 36.16 -23.22 -27.93
CA ALA A 214 37.55 -23.40 -28.33
C ALA A 214 38.30 -24.45 -27.47
N ALA A 215 37.80 -24.79 -26.28
CA ALA A 215 38.48 -25.67 -25.32
C ALA A 215 38.04 -27.15 -25.35
N ALA A 216 37.18 -27.57 -26.27
CA ALA A 216 36.76 -28.98 -26.40
C ALA A 216 37.16 -29.59 -27.76
N PRO A 217 38.20 -30.44 -27.85
CA PRO A 217 38.35 -31.34 -28.97
C PRO A 217 37.46 -32.56 -28.70
N VAL A 218 36.19 -32.51 -29.12
CA VAL A 218 35.44 -33.76 -29.30
C VAL A 218 35.67 -34.20 -30.73
N SER A 219 36.54 -35.19 -30.89
CA SER A 219 36.70 -35.96 -32.11
C SER A 219 35.35 -36.49 -32.57
N VAL A 220 34.80 -35.91 -33.63
CA VAL A 220 33.69 -36.52 -34.36
C VAL A 220 34.31 -37.46 -35.39
N ALA A 221 34.38 -38.74 -35.04
CA ALA A 221 34.51 -39.79 -36.03
C ALA A 221 33.28 -39.71 -36.94
N ALA A 222 33.55 -39.56 -38.24
CA ALA A 222 32.55 -39.56 -39.28
C ALA A 222 31.80 -40.90 -39.31
N THR A 223 30.48 -40.84 -39.24
CA THR A 223 29.62 -41.79 -39.97
C THR A 223 28.43 -41.03 -40.52
N ALA A 224 28.41 -40.94 -41.84
CA ALA A 224 27.26 -40.54 -42.62
C ALA A 224 26.15 -41.59 -42.50
N THR A 225 24.92 -41.14 -42.29
CA THR A 225 23.76 -41.74 -42.96
C THR A 225 22.82 -40.62 -43.32
N ASP A 226 22.68 -40.48 -44.63
CA ASP A 226 21.63 -39.83 -45.38
C ASP A 226 20.24 -40.23 -44.86
N ASN A 227 19.30 -39.30 -44.89
CA ASN A 227 17.90 -39.56 -45.20
C ASN A 227 17.22 -38.22 -45.48
N THR A 228 17.02 -38.01 -46.78
CA THR A 228 16.21 -36.97 -47.38
C THR A 228 14.74 -37.38 -47.28
N GLU A 229 13.87 -36.58 -46.67
CA GLU A 229 12.46 -36.54 -47.05
C GLU A 229 11.93 -35.09 -47.06
N SER A 230 11.36 -34.77 -48.22
CA SER A 230 10.86 -33.47 -48.64
C SER A 230 9.41 -33.30 -48.19
N GLY A 231 9.08 -32.16 -47.58
CA GLY A 231 7.69 -31.79 -47.29
C GLY A 231 7.57 -30.27 -47.08
N SER A 232 6.77 -29.63 -47.94
CA SER A 232 6.64 -28.16 -48.06
C SER A 232 6.15 -27.46 -46.79
N ALA A 233 7.04 -26.72 -46.14
CA ALA A 233 6.78 -25.47 -45.43
C ALA A 233 8.13 -24.74 -45.32
N ASP A 234 8.16 -23.42 -45.47
CA ASP A 234 9.40 -22.63 -45.42
C ASP A 234 10.00 -22.64 -44.00
N TYR A 235 10.72 -23.69 -43.62
CA TYR A 235 11.49 -23.77 -42.39
C TYR A 235 12.94 -24.14 -42.69
N THR A 236 13.86 -23.51 -41.97
CA THR A 236 15.29 -23.82 -42.03
C THR A 236 15.67 -24.67 -40.83
N MET A 237 16.36 -25.78 -41.06
CA MET A 237 16.77 -26.68 -39.98
C MET A 237 17.91 -26.05 -39.16
N LEU A 238 17.71 -25.87 -37.85
CA LEU A 238 18.69 -25.27 -36.93
C LEU A 238 19.11 -26.28 -35.85
N LYS A 239 20.39 -26.66 -35.82
CA LYS A 239 20.97 -27.46 -34.74
C LYS A 239 21.62 -26.55 -33.69
N VAL A 240 21.15 -26.62 -32.45
CA VAL A 240 21.61 -25.76 -31.34
C VAL A 240 22.27 -26.62 -30.27
N TYR A 241 23.49 -26.25 -29.87
CA TYR A 241 24.21 -26.88 -28.76
C TYR A 241 24.35 -25.87 -27.60
N ALA A 242 23.81 -26.22 -26.43
CA ALA A 242 23.90 -25.39 -25.22
C ALA A 242 23.75 -26.25 -23.95
N SER A 243 23.99 -25.67 -22.77
CA SER A 243 23.70 -26.32 -21.49
C SER A 243 22.19 -26.53 -21.32
N GLY A 244 21.78 -27.48 -20.47
CA GLY A 244 20.37 -27.80 -20.22
C GLY A 244 19.54 -26.57 -19.87
N ASP A 245 20.02 -25.75 -18.93
CA ASP A 245 19.34 -24.51 -18.52
C ASP A 245 19.19 -23.49 -19.66
N ALA A 246 20.19 -23.39 -20.54
CA ALA A 246 20.13 -22.48 -21.68
C ALA A 246 19.14 -22.97 -22.75
N LEU A 247 19.01 -24.30 -22.94
CA LEU A 247 17.99 -24.87 -23.82
C LEU A 247 16.59 -24.64 -23.26
N PHE A 248 16.36 -24.78 -21.96
CA PHE A 248 15.06 -24.50 -21.34
C PHE A 248 14.62 -23.05 -21.54
N ARG A 249 15.52 -22.08 -21.28
CA ARG A 249 15.20 -20.66 -21.48
C ARG A 249 14.94 -20.33 -22.95
N LEU A 250 15.66 -20.99 -23.86
CA LEU A 250 15.45 -20.85 -25.29
C LEU A 250 14.11 -21.44 -25.74
N GLN A 251 13.71 -22.59 -25.19
CA GLN A 251 12.41 -23.21 -25.46
C GLN A 251 11.25 -22.32 -24.99
N ASP A 252 11.33 -21.78 -23.78
CA ASP A 252 10.33 -20.84 -23.25
C ASP A 252 10.22 -19.60 -24.15
N TYR A 253 11.35 -19.06 -24.59
CA TYR A 253 11.38 -17.92 -25.51
C TYR A 253 10.76 -18.26 -26.88
N MET A 254 11.10 -19.42 -27.46
CA MET A 254 10.53 -19.87 -28.73
C MET A 254 9.02 -20.09 -28.64
N ALA A 255 8.55 -20.70 -27.54
CA ALA A 255 7.12 -20.89 -27.28
C ALA A 255 6.39 -19.55 -27.12
N MET A 256 6.98 -18.61 -26.39
CA MET A 256 6.42 -17.25 -26.22
C MET A 256 6.30 -16.50 -27.55
N MET A 257 7.26 -16.67 -28.44
CA MET A 257 7.27 -16.04 -29.77
C MET A 257 6.45 -16.80 -30.83
N GLY A 258 5.82 -17.93 -30.46
CA GLY A 258 5.02 -18.76 -31.37
C GLY A 258 5.87 -19.53 -32.40
N ILE A 259 7.16 -19.70 -32.15
CA ILE A 259 8.09 -20.43 -33.01
C ILE A 259 7.94 -21.92 -32.72
N LYS A 260 7.61 -22.69 -33.76
CA LYS A 260 7.52 -24.16 -33.66
C LYS A 260 8.92 -24.77 -33.73
N PHE A 261 9.25 -25.65 -32.79
CA PHE A 261 10.53 -26.35 -32.73
C PHE A 261 10.32 -27.83 -32.41
N GLU A 262 11.31 -28.65 -32.77
CA GLU A 262 11.36 -30.07 -32.48
C GLU A 262 12.72 -30.40 -31.84
N ILE A 263 12.71 -31.20 -30.78
CA ILE A 263 13.92 -31.62 -30.07
C ILE A 263 14.23 -33.05 -30.55
N CYS A 264 15.35 -33.23 -31.25
CA CYS A 264 15.90 -34.54 -31.61
C CYS A 264 16.72 -35.14 -30.46
#